data_AF-A0AAP5YFE2-F1
#
_entry.id   AF-A0AAP5YFE2-F1
#
_cell.length_a   1.000
_cell.length_b   1.000
_cell.length_c   1.000
_cell.angle_alpha   90.00
_cell.angle_beta   90.00
_cell.angle_gamma   90.00
#
_symmetry.space_group_name_H-M   'P 1'
#
loop_
_entity.id
_entity.type
_entity.pdbx_description
1 polymer ?
#
loop_
_entity_poly.entity_id
_entity_poly.type
_entity_poly.pdbx_seq_one_letter_code
_entity_poly.pdbx_strand_id
1 'polypeptide(L)'
;NFLAGGAAINCFCDVNQIEFKVIDCGMLAPIEVMVPEFKSHPNLIEQRLGNGTANFSKQAAMSSEQVALGLEYGARVAQSTIYSGSNLLMFGEMGIGNTSSASALLAALSPLEVNHCVGLGTGINSEQLSRKLKLVAQGVSRCRGLDAKAVLSQVGGFEIVQMVGAFLEAKRLKTPVLVDGFIVSVAAYVATLL
;
A
#
# COMPACT_ATOMS: atom_id res chain seq x y z
N ASN A 1 10.96 14.77 -1.26
CA ASN A 1 11.25 14.48 0.17
C ASN A 1 11.99 13.16 0.36
N PHE A 2 11.38 11.98 0.16
CA PHE A 2 12.07 10.70 0.42
C PHE A 2 13.41 10.52 -0.31
N LEU A 3 13.44 10.75 -1.63
CA LEU A 3 14.67 10.62 -2.43
C LEU A 3 15.69 11.73 -2.14
N ALA A 4 15.24 12.87 -1.61
CA ALA A 4 16.09 13.99 -1.24
C ALA A 4 16.60 13.91 0.21
N GLY A 5 16.28 12.85 0.97
CA GLY A 5 16.70 12.69 2.37
C GLY A 5 15.89 13.52 3.39
N GLY A 6 14.82 14.18 2.97
CA GLY A 6 14.11 15.18 3.79
C GLY A 6 12.91 14.68 4.60
N ALA A 7 12.58 13.39 4.56
CA ALA A 7 11.44 12.86 5.30
C ALA A 7 11.87 12.23 6.63
N ALA A 8 10.94 12.10 7.59
CA ALA A 8 11.22 11.51 8.90
C ALA A 8 11.82 10.09 8.81
N ILE A 9 11.35 9.28 7.86
CA ILE A 9 11.88 7.93 7.65
C ILE A 9 13.34 7.93 7.22
N ASN A 10 13.80 8.96 6.50
CA ASN A 10 15.21 9.09 6.14
C ASN A 10 16.07 9.20 7.41
N CYS A 11 15.68 10.06 8.36
CA CYS A 11 16.40 10.21 9.62
C CYS A 11 16.46 8.90 10.42
N PHE A 12 15.34 8.15 10.48
CA PHE A 12 15.33 6.86 11.17
C PHE A 12 16.20 5.81 10.47
N CYS A 13 16.15 5.74 9.13
CA CYS A 13 16.99 4.83 8.38
C CYS A 13 18.47 5.17 8.53
N ASP A 14 18.85 6.46 8.45
CA ASP A 14 20.23 6.92 8.56
C ASP A 14 20.82 6.60 9.94
N VAL A 15 20.10 6.88 11.03
CA VAL A 15 20.56 6.62 12.40
C VAL A 15 20.70 5.12 12.69
N ASN A 16 19.87 4.29 12.06
CA ASN A 16 19.86 2.84 12.29
C ASN A 16 20.60 2.05 11.19
N GLN A 17 21.24 2.73 10.23
CA GLN A 17 21.95 2.11 9.10
C GLN A 17 21.06 1.14 8.29
N ILE A 18 19.79 1.51 8.10
CA ILE A 18 18.80 0.72 7.37
C ILE A 18 18.81 1.17 5.91
N GLU A 19 18.95 0.23 4.97
CA GLU A 19 18.79 0.54 3.55
C GLU A 19 17.36 1.00 3.26
N PHE A 20 17.23 2.11 2.53
CA PHE A 20 15.95 2.72 2.22
C PHE A 20 15.73 2.79 0.71
N LYS A 21 14.60 2.24 0.24
CA LYS A 21 14.13 2.32 -1.14
C LYS A 21 12.76 2.99 -1.20
N VAL A 22 12.52 3.72 -2.27
CA VAL A 22 11.24 4.35 -2.61
C VAL A 22 10.70 3.65 -3.83
N ILE A 23 9.44 3.23 -3.76
CA ILE A 23 8.79 2.45 -4.81
C ILE A 23 7.63 3.26 -5.37
N ASP A 24 7.70 3.68 -6.63
CA ASP A 24 6.54 4.27 -7.30
C ASP A 24 5.61 3.13 -7.78
N CYS A 25 4.56 2.89 -6.99
CA CYS A 25 3.54 1.89 -7.27
C CYS A 25 2.48 2.39 -8.26
N GLY A 26 2.42 3.70 -8.52
CA GLY A 26 1.43 4.34 -9.37
C GLY A 26 0.95 5.69 -8.85
N MET A 27 1.87 6.61 -8.58
CA MET A 27 1.57 8.02 -8.36
C MET A 27 0.79 8.63 -9.54
N LEU A 28 0.18 9.81 -9.33
CA LEU A 28 -0.62 10.49 -10.37
C LEU A 28 0.16 10.73 -11.67
N ALA A 29 1.46 11.00 -11.57
CA ALA A 29 2.39 11.04 -12.68
C ALA A 29 3.71 10.36 -12.28
N PRO A 30 4.49 9.83 -13.24
CA PRO A 30 5.81 9.29 -12.95
C PRO A 30 6.72 10.33 -12.31
N ILE A 31 7.64 9.89 -11.45
CA ILE A 31 8.65 10.78 -10.84
C ILE A 31 9.46 11.51 -11.91
N GLU A 32 9.83 10.86 -13.01
CA GLU A 32 10.56 11.52 -14.11
C GLU A 32 9.82 12.71 -14.73
N VAL A 33 8.48 12.73 -14.68
CA VAL A 33 7.66 13.84 -15.20
C VAL A 33 7.54 14.94 -14.14
N MET A 34 7.38 14.56 -12.87
CA MET A 34 7.17 15.51 -11.79
C MET A 34 8.48 16.19 -11.34
N VAL A 35 9.57 15.43 -11.29
CA VAL A 35 10.87 15.83 -10.75
C VAL A 35 11.99 15.10 -11.52
N PRO A 36 12.32 15.53 -12.77
CA PRO A 36 13.21 14.82 -13.69
C PRO A 36 14.60 14.49 -13.14
N GLU A 37 15.12 15.30 -12.20
CA GLU A 37 16.41 15.08 -11.55
C GLU A 37 16.47 13.78 -10.75
N PHE A 38 15.33 13.22 -10.34
CA PHE A 38 15.26 11.96 -9.59
C PHE A 38 14.99 10.72 -10.45
N LYS A 39 14.84 10.88 -11.77
CA LYS A 39 14.53 9.76 -12.69
C LYS A 39 15.46 8.55 -12.50
N SER A 40 16.76 8.80 -12.35
CA SER A 40 17.77 7.74 -12.23
C SER A 40 18.30 7.59 -10.80
N HIS A 41 17.51 7.98 -9.79
CA HIS A 41 17.95 7.91 -8.40
C HIS A 41 18.14 6.45 -7.97
N PRO A 42 19.29 6.05 -7.37
CA PRO A 42 19.60 4.65 -7.07
C PRO A 42 18.68 3.98 -6.04
N ASN A 43 17.94 4.80 -5.28
CA ASN A 43 16.94 4.34 -4.32
C ASN A 43 15.52 4.37 -4.85
N LEU A 44 15.29 4.75 -6.11
CA LEU A 44 13.98 4.72 -6.75
C LEU A 44 13.78 3.38 -7.48
N ILE A 45 12.66 2.72 -7.24
CA ILE A 45 12.18 1.58 -8.00
C ILE A 45 10.87 1.99 -8.68
N GLU A 46 10.87 2.00 -10.01
CA GLU A 46 9.68 2.28 -10.80
C GLU A 46 8.93 0.98 -11.13
N GLN A 47 7.75 0.80 -10.54
CA GLN A 47 6.90 -0.37 -10.80
C GLN A 47 5.42 0.01 -10.76
N ARG A 48 5.10 1.01 -11.58
CA ARG A 48 3.80 1.67 -11.64
C ARG A 48 2.75 0.74 -12.26
N LEU A 49 1.61 0.60 -11.60
CA LEU A 49 0.45 -0.13 -12.13
C LEU A 49 -0.52 0.79 -12.90
N GLY A 50 -0.36 2.11 -12.76
CA GLY A 50 -1.18 3.13 -13.41
C GLY A 50 -0.89 4.52 -12.85
N ASN A 51 -1.69 5.51 -13.26
CA ASN A 51 -1.61 6.90 -12.79
C ASN A 51 -2.61 7.14 -11.65
N GLY A 52 -2.42 6.45 -10.53
CA GLY A 52 -3.38 6.36 -9.44
C GLY A 52 -4.49 5.34 -9.69
N THR A 53 -5.14 4.88 -8.62
CA THR A 53 -6.30 4.00 -8.70
C THR A 53 -7.55 4.77 -9.12
N ALA A 54 -8.54 4.06 -9.65
CA ALA A 54 -9.86 4.62 -9.80
C ALA A 54 -10.52 4.91 -8.43
N ASN A 55 -11.50 5.81 -8.42
CA ASN A 55 -12.27 6.10 -7.22
C ASN A 55 -13.12 4.88 -6.82
N PHE A 56 -12.68 4.16 -5.78
CA PHE A 56 -13.33 2.95 -5.32
C PHE A 56 -14.76 3.17 -4.80
N SER A 57 -15.16 4.40 -4.49
CA SER A 57 -16.54 4.67 -4.06
C SER A 57 -17.54 4.55 -5.21
N LYS A 58 -17.06 4.48 -6.47
CA LYS A 58 -17.88 4.45 -7.69
C LYS A 58 -17.69 3.19 -8.53
N GLN A 59 -16.49 2.64 -8.57
CA GLN A 59 -16.12 1.49 -9.39
C GLN A 59 -14.95 0.73 -8.76
N ALA A 60 -14.48 -0.36 -9.36
CA ALA A 60 -13.29 -1.06 -8.89
C ALA A 60 -12.06 -0.11 -8.89
N ALA A 61 -11.22 -0.18 -7.85
CA ALA A 61 -10.02 0.64 -7.72
C ALA A 61 -8.99 0.30 -8.81
N MET A 62 -8.90 -0.97 -9.19
CA MET A 62 -7.97 -1.49 -10.20
C MET A 62 -8.51 -2.79 -10.82
N SER A 63 -7.97 -3.20 -11.97
CA SER A 63 -8.33 -4.46 -12.60
C SER A 63 -7.72 -5.68 -11.89
N SER A 64 -8.25 -6.88 -12.18
CA SER A 64 -7.67 -8.15 -11.72
C SER A 64 -6.22 -8.34 -12.16
N GLU A 65 -5.89 -7.89 -13.37
CA GLU A 65 -4.55 -7.97 -13.95
C GLU A 65 -3.59 -7.05 -13.19
N GLN A 66 -4.06 -5.85 -12.82
CA GLN A 66 -3.29 -4.94 -11.97
C GLN A 66 -3.06 -5.51 -10.57
N VAL A 67 -4.04 -6.24 -10.00
CA VAL A 67 -3.82 -6.95 -8.73
C VAL A 67 -2.75 -8.01 -8.88
N ALA A 68 -2.86 -8.88 -9.89
CA ALA A 68 -1.88 -9.95 -10.12
C ALA A 68 -0.46 -9.39 -10.33
N LEU A 69 -0.34 -8.36 -11.18
CA LEU A 69 0.93 -7.69 -11.45
C LEU A 69 1.50 -6.99 -10.22
N GLY A 70 0.65 -6.35 -9.41
CA GLY A 70 1.08 -5.71 -8.17
C GLY A 70 1.62 -6.71 -7.15
N LEU A 71 0.96 -7.87 -6.99
CA LEU A 71 1.47 -8.93 -6.13
C LEU A 71 2.84 -9.42 -6.60
N GLU A 72 3.02 -9.58 -7.91
CA GLU A 72 4.31 -9.98 -8.50
C GLU A 72 5.40 -8.93 -8.25
N TYR A 73 5.10 -7.64 -8.47
CA TYR A 73 6.03 -6.53 -8.22
C TYR A 73 6.47 -6.46 -6.76
N GLY A 74 5.53 -6.58 -5.83
CA GLY A 74 5.82 -6.68 -4.40
C GLY A 74 6.76 -7.83 -4.06
N ALA A 75 6.45 -9.02 -4.59
CA ALA A 75 7.28 -10.21 -4.38
C ALA A 75 8.69 -10.02 -4.96
N ARG A 76 8.82 -9.47 -6.16
CA ARG A 76 10.12 -9.23 -6.80
C ARG A 76 11.00 -8.31 -5.96
N VAL A 77 10.45 -7.22 -5.42
CA VAL A 77 11.19 -6.31 -4.57
C VAL A 77 11.65 -7.03 -3.30
N ALA A 78 10.74 -7.68 -2.57
CA ALA A 78 11.08 -8.41 -1.35
C ALA A 78 12.18 -9.46 -1.59
N GLN A 79 12.04 -10.27 -2.64
CA GLN A 79 13.03 -11.26 -3.04
C GLN A 79 14.40 -10.64 -3.29
N SER A 80 14.44 -9.57 -4.09
CA SER A 80 15.70 -8.90 -4.43
C SER A 80 16.38 -8.29 -3.19
N THR A 81 15.61 -7.67 -2.29
CA THR A 81 16.12 -7.10 -1.03
C THR A 81 16.68 -8.19 -0.11
N ILE A 82 16.01 -9.34 -0.02
CA ILE A 82 16.48 -10.48 0.79
C ILE A 82 17.75 -11.09 0.19
N TYR A 83 17.79 -11.31 -1.12
CA TYR A 83 18.98 -11.88 -1.79
C TYR A 83 20.19 -10.96 -1.78
N SER A 84 19.98 -9.65 -1.67
CA SER A 84 21.05 -8.67 -1.43
C SER A 84 21.60 -8.70 0.01
N GLY A 85 21.08 -9.57 0.89
CA GLY A 85 21.60 -9.81 2.23
C GLY A 85 20.73 -9.28 3.38
N SER A 86 19.56 -8.70 3.09
CA SER A 86 18.64 -8.24 4.15
C SER A 86 18.04 -9.42 4.91
N ASN A 87 18.14 -9.39 6.24
CA ASN A 87 17.58 -10.40 7.14
C ASN A 87 16.26 -9.97 7.82
N LEU A 88 15.82 -8.74 7.57
CA LEU A 88 14.58 -8.15 8.06
C LEU A 88 14.04 -7.22 6.97
N LEU A 89 12.73 -7.28 6.71
CA LEU A 89 12.07 -6.30 5.86
C LEU A 89 11.22 -5.34 6.70
N MET A 90 11.15 -4.09 6.25
CA MET A 90 10.27 -3.08 6.81
C MET A 90 9.48 -2.47 5.65
N PHE A 91 8.17 -2.33 5.82
CA PHE A 91 7.33 -1.70 4.82
C PHE A 91 6.75 -0.41 5.36
N GLY A 92 6.73 0.59 4.51
CA GLY A 92 6.07 1.86 4.73
C GLY A 92 5.32 2.25 3.47
N GLU A 93 4.44 3.23 3.59
CA GLU A 93 3.63 3.69 2.49
C GLU A 93 3.60 5.22 2.44
N MET A 94 3.17 5.75 1.30
CA MET A 94 2.81 7.15 1.17
C MET A 94 1.75 7.27 0.08
N GLY A 95 0.52 7.59 0.48
CA GLY A 95 -0.58 7.80 -0.46
C GLY A 95 -1.65 8.70 0.11
N ILE A 96 -1.96 9.81 -0.56
CA ILE A 96 -3.04 10.68 -0.12
C ILE A 96 -4.38 9.93 -0.23
N GLY A 97 -5.04 9.72 0.92
CA GLY A 97 -6.35 9.09 0.99
C GLY A 97 -6.35 7.58 1.20
N ASN A 98 -5.19 6.91 1.21
CA ASN A 98 -5.10 5.46 1.31
C ASN A 98 -5.53 4.87 2.66
N THR A 99 -5.59 5.67 3.73
CA THR A 99 -6.28 5.25 4.97
C THR A 99 -7.74 4.85 4.70
N SER A 100 -8.39 5.41 3.67
CA SER A 100 -9.74 5.01 3.26
C SER A 100 -9.74 3.65 2.59
N SER A 101 -8.78 3.38 1.69
CA SER A 101 -8.60 2.07 1.07
C SER A 101 -8.29 0.99 2.11
N ALA A 102 -7.38 1.27 3.05
CA ALA A 102 -7.06 0.34 4.13
C ALA A 102 -8.26 0.08 5.05
N SER A 103 -9.05 1.12 5.38
CA SER A 103 -10.30 0.95 6.14
C SER A 103 -11.32 0.09 5.40
N ALA A 104 -11.44 0.27 4.08
CA ALA A 104 -12.36 -0.50 3.24
C ALA A 104 -11.94 -1.97 3.14
N LEU A 105 -10.64 -2.25 2.97
CA LEU A 105 -10.10 -3.61 2.97
C LEU A 105 -10.35 -4.30 4.32
N LEU A 106 -10.06 -3.64 5.43
CA LEU A 106 -10.31 -4.19 6.76
C LEU A 106 -11.80 -4.51 6.98
N ALA A 107 -12.69 -3.58 6.64
CA ALA A 107 -14.12 -3.77 6.79
C ALA A 107 -14.68 -4.86 5.85
N ALA A 108 -14.15 -4.97 4.63
CA ALA A 108 -14.61 -5.96 3.66
C ALA A 108 -14.14 -7.39 3.97
N LEU A 109 -13.00 -7.54 4.66
CA LEU A 109 -12.34 -8.83 4.88
C LEU A 109 -12.38 -9.29 6.34
N SER A 110 -12.99 -8.52 7.24
CA SER A 110 -13.14 -8.87 8.66
C SER A 110 -14.62 -8.80 9.07
N PRO A 111 -15.02 -9.35 10.23
CA PRO A 111 -16.39 -9.24 10.72
C PRO A 111 -16.73 -7.84 11.28
N LEU A 112 -15.83 -6.86 11.12
CA LEU A 112 -16.01 -5.52 11.68
C LEU A 112 -16.89 -4.64 10.78
N GLU A 113 -17.75 -3.85 11.42
CA GLU A 113 -18.51 -2.81 10.73
C GLU A 113 -17.60 -1.65 10.30
N VAL A 114 -18.02 -0.94 9.24
CA VAL A 114 -17.22 0.15 8.62
C VAL A 114 -16.86 1.25 9.63
N ASN A 115 -17.76 1.57 10.55
CA ASN A 115 -17.55 2.59 11.59
C ASN A 115 -16.42 2.24 12.57
N HIS A 116 -16.11 0.97 12.77
CA HIS A 116 -14.99 0.51 13.60
C HIS A 116 -13.65 0.52 12.85
N CYS A 117 -13.68 0.54 11.51
CA CYS A 117 -12.48 0.49 10.68
C CYS A 117 -11.98 1.88 10.27
N VAL A 118 -12.85 2.90 10.30
CA VAL A 118 -12.56 4.25 9.78
C VAL A 118 -12.12 5.19 10.91
N GLY A 119 -10.85 5.57 10.89
CA GLY A 119 -10.30 6.62 11.76
C GLY A 119 -10.11 7.98 11.07
N LEU A 120 -9.66 8.96 11.85
CA LEU A 120 -9.40 10.35 11.41
C LEU A 120 -8.26 10.48 10.39
N GLY A 121 -7.38 9.48 10.28
CA GLY A 121 -6.22 9.53 9.38
C GLY A 121 -5.33 10.73 9.71
N THR A 122 -5.11 11.61 8.75
CA THR A 122 -4.27 12.81 8.87
C THR A 122 -4.94 13.97 9.63
N GLY A 123 -5.86 13.68 10.56
CA GLY A 123 -6.52 14.70 11.40
C GLY A 123 -7.70 15.41 10.72
N ILE A 124 -8.52 14.68 9.95
CA ILE A 124 -9.71 15.25 9.28
C ILE A 124 -10.78 15.72 10.29
N ASN A 125 -11.61 16.68 9.88
CA ASN A 125 -12.74 17.16 10.69
C ASN A 125 -13.97 16.21 10.65
N SER A 126 -15.01 16.55 11.42
CA SER A 126 -16.20 15.70 11.58
C SER A 126 -16.98 15.47 10.28
N GLU A 127 -17.08 16.51 9.44
CA GLU A 127 -17.75 16.48 8.14
C GLU A 127 -16.98 15.60 7.15
N GLN A 128 -15.65 15.72 7.15
CA GLN A 128 -14.76 14.88 6.37
C GLN A 128 -14.80 13.42 6.83
N LEU A 129 -14.88 13.17 8.14
CA LEU A 129 -15.05 11.82 8.68
C LEU A 129 -16.37 11.19 8.24
N SER A 130 -17.47 11.92 8.35
CA SER A 130 -18.79 11.48 7.87
C SER A 130 -18.77 11.15 6.37
N ARG A 131 -18.12 12.02 5.58
CA ARG A 131 -17.91 11.75 4.15
C ARG A 131 -17.06 10.50 3.92
N LYS A 132 -15.95 10.33 4.64
CA LYS A 132 -15.07 9.17 4.52
C LYS A 132 -15.82 7.87 4.83
N LEU A 133 -16.60 7.83 5.93
CA LEU A 133 -17.46 6.71 6.27
C LEU A 133 -18.40 6.33 5.13
N LYS A 134 -19.09 7.31 4.54
CA LYS A 134 -19.99 7.08 3.41
C LYS A 134 -19.27 6.50 2.19
N LEU A 135 -18.11 7.05 1.82
CA LEU A 135 -17.35 6.60 0.65
C LEU A 135 -16.78 5.19 0.86
N VAL A 136 -16.29 4.88 2.07
CA VAL A 136 -15.83 3.54 2.44
C VAL A 136 -16.98 2.53 2.36
N ALA A 137 -18.13 2.84 2.95
CA ALA A 137 -19.30 1.97 2.90
C ALA A 137 -19.75 1.66 1.46
N GLN A 138 -19.69 2.63 0.55
CA GLN A 138 -20.01 2.44 -0.88
C GLN A 138 -19.06 1.47 -1.59
N GLY A 139 -17.77 1.45 -1.22
CA GLY A 139 -16.81 0.48 -1.73
C GLY A 139 -17.08 -0.91 -1.17
N VAL A 140 -17.20 -1.00 0.16
CA VAL A 140 -17.39 -2.25 0.91
C VAL A 140 -18.66 -2.99 0.48
N SER A 141 -19.74 -2.27 0.15
CA SER A 141 -21.00 -2.91 -0.27
C SER A 141 -20.86 -3.76 -1.55
N ARG A 142 -19.85 -3.48 -2.39
CA ARG A 142 -19.56 -4.27 -3.61
C ARG A 142 -18.61 -5.45 -3.37
N CYS A 143 -18.09 -5.58 -2.14
CA CYS A 143 -17.12 -6.61 -1.78
C CYS A 143 -17.75 -7.87 -1.18
N ARG A 144 -19.08 -7.88 -0.97
CA ARG A 144 -19.77 -8.97 -0.27
C ARG A 144 -19.61 -10.30 -1.01
N GLY A 145 -19.03 -11.29 -0.33
CA GLY A 145 -18.81 -12.64 -0.86
C GLY A 145 -17.65 -12.77 -1.84
N LEU A 146 -16.85 -11.72 -2.02
CA LEU A 146 -15.64 -11.76 -2.83
C LEU A 146 -14.46 -12.35 -2.03
N ASP A 147 -13.53 -13.00 -2.73
CA ASP A 147 -12.26 -13.40 -2.14
C ASP A 147 -11.31 -12.20 -1.93
N ALA A 148 -10.22 -12.41 -1.19
CA ALA A 148 -9.29 -11.35 -0.84
C ALA A 148 -8.64 -10.65 -2.07
N LYS A 149 -8.39 -11.37 -3.18
CA LYS A 149 -7.82 -10.76 -4.39
C LYS A 149 -8.85 -9.90 -5.11
N ALA A 150 -10.10 -10.36 -5.19
CA ALA A 150 -11.20 -9.59 -5.75
C ALA A 150 -11.51 -8.35 -4.89
N VAL A 151 -11.43 -8.45 -3.56
CA VAL A 151 -11.56 -7.29 -2.67
C VAL A 151 -10.42 -6.28 -2.87
N LEU A 152 -9.17 -6.74 -3.05
CA LEU A 152 -8.05 -5.85 -3.42
C LEU A 152 -8.33 -5.07 -4.72
N SER A 153 -8.91 -5.72 -5.74
CA SER A 153 -9.33 -5.06 -6.98
C SER A 153 -10.42 -4.01 -6.73
N GLN A 154 -11.40 -4.31 -5.87
CA GLN A 154 -12.53 -3.42 -5.62
C GLN A 154 -12.15 -2.15 -4.85
N VAL A 155 -11.37 -2.27 -3.76
CA VAL A 155 -11.17 -1.18 -2.79
C VAL A 155 -9.72 -0.97 -2.35
N GLY A 156 -8.77 -1.69 -2.94
CA GLY A 156 -7.34 -1.59 -2.59
C GLY A 156 -6.65 -0.32 -3.11
N GLY A 157 -5.36 -0.22 -2.78
CA GLY A 157 -4.41 0.75 -3.32
C GLY A 157 -3.25 0.01 -4.00
N PHE A 158 -2.61 0.62 -4.99
CA PHE A 158 -1.49 -0.02 -5.70
C PHE A 158 -0.33 -0.35 -4.76
N GLU A 159 -0.02 0.57 -3.84
CA GLU A 159 0.96 0.38 -2.78
C GLU A 159 0.57 -0.74 -1.81
N ILE A 160 -0.73 -0.87 -1.49
CA ILE A 160 -1.22 -1.92 -0.60
C ILE A 160 -1.08 -3.29 -1.28
N VAL A 161 -1.48 -3.42 -2.54
CA VAL A 161 -1.34 -4.68 -3.30
C VAL A 161 0.13 -5.09 -3.40
N GLN A 162 1.03 -4.15 -3.67
CA GLN A 162 2.46 -4.45 -3.72
C GLN A 162 3.01 -4.84 -2.35
N MET A 163 2.60 -4.19 -1.26
CA MET A 163 2.96 -4.64 0.09
C MET A 163 2.44 -6.05 0.38
N VAL A 164 1.21 -6.40 -0.01
CA VAL A 164 0.66 -7.77 0.14
C VAL A 164 1.56 -8.78 -0.57
N GLY A 165 1.96 -8.51 -1.81
CA GLY A 165 2.89 -9.36 -2.56
C GLY A 165 4.24 -9.53 -1.86
N ALA A 166 4.77 -8.43 -1.29
CA ALA A 166 6.03 -8.43 -0.56
C ALA A 166 5.94 -9.24 0.75
N PHE A 167 4.83 -9.16 1.50
CA PHE A 167 4.58 -9.98 2.68
C PHE A 167 4.53 -11.48 2.35
N LEU A 168 3.83 -11.85 1.27
CA LEU A 168 3.75 -13.24 0.82
C LEU A 168 5.12 -13.80 0.46
N GLU A 169 5.96 -13.01 -0.22
CA GLU A 169 7.31 -13.42 -0.56
C GLU A 169 8.23 -13.50 0.68
N ALA A 170 8.11 -12.55 1.61
CA ALA A 170 8.85 -12.60 2.88
C ALA A 170 8.52 -13.89 3.66
N LYS A 171 7.24 -14.27 3.72
CA LYS A 171 6.79 -15.55 4.29
C LYS A 171 7.42 -16.75 3.56
N ARG A 172 7.39 -16.74 2.22
CA ARG A 172 7.97 -17.82 1.38
C ARG A 172 9.46 -18.00 1.64
N LEU A 173 10.19 -16.90 1.80
CA LEU A 173 11.63 -16.86 2.07
C LEU A 173 12.00 -16.93 3.56
N LYS A 174 10.99 -17.02 4.45
CA LYS A 174 11.15 -17.08 5.91
C LYS A 174 11.91 -15.88 6.49
N THR A 175 11.72 -14.71 5.90
CA THR A 175 12.31 -13.46 6.39
C THR A 175 11.31 -12.74 7.30
N PRO A 176 11.68 -12.35 8.53
CA PRO A 176 10.81 -11.57 9.39
C PRO A 176 10.49 -10.21 8.76
N VAL A 177 9.34 -9.67 9.15
CA VAL A 177 8.89 -8.35 8.70
C VAL A 177 8.49 -7.50 9.90
N LEU A 178 8.96 -6.25 9.94
CA LEU A 178 8.43 -5.25 10.85
C LEU A 178 7.23 -4.55 10.20
N VAL A 179 6.09 -4.63 10.86
CA VAL A 179 4.85 -3.97 10.43
C VAL A 179 4.81 -2.58 11.05
N ASP A 180 4.64 -1.55 10.22
CA ASP A 180 4.57 -0.14 10.62
C ASP A 180 3.15 0.24 11.12
N GLY A 181 2.44 1.13 10.43
CA GLY A 181 1.16 1.65 10.88
C GLY A 181 -0.05 0.87 10.39
N PHE A 182 -1.21 1.51 10.48
CA PHE A 182 -2.52 0.94 10.12
C PHE A 182 -2.56 0.36 8.70
N ILE A 183 -2.07 1.10 7.70
CA ILE A 183 -2.18 0.68 6.30
C ILE A 183 -1.30 -0.53 6.02
N VAL A 184 -0.07 -0.54 6.56
CA VAL A 184 0.86 -1.66 6.48
C VAL A 184 0.31 -2.88 7.23
N SER A 185 -0.32 -2.66 8.38
CA SER A 185 -1.01 -3.72 9.14
C SER A 185 -2.16 -4.34 8.37
N VAL A 186 -2.96 -3.53 7.65
CA VAL A 186 -4.03 -4.04 6.78
C VAL A 186 -3.44 -4.83 5.61
N ALA A 187 -2.36 -4.37 4.98
CA ALA A 187 -1.68 -5.13 3.93
C ALA A 187 -1.19 -6.50 4.45
N ALA A 188 -0.58 -6.53 5.65
CA ALA A 188 -0.19 -7.78 6.31
C ALA A 188 -1.40 -8.68 6.58
N TYR A 189 -2.51 -8.12 7.09
CA TYR A 189 -3.75 -8.85 7.30
C TYR A 189 -4.27 -9.50 6.01
N VAL A 190 -4.36 -8.73 4.91
CA VAL A 190 -4.78 -9.28 3.61
C VAL A 190 -3.85 -10.41 3.15
N ALA A 191 -2.54 -10.28 3.35
CA ALA A 191 -1.58 -11.34 3.02
C ALA A 191 -1.81 -12.63 3.84
N THR A 192 -2.39 -12.56 5.04
CA THR A 192 -2.73 -13.77 5.82
C THR A 192 -3.94 -14.53 5.28
N LEU A 193 -4.74 -13.88 4.42
CA LEU A 193 -5.92 -14.46 3.78
C LEU A 193 -5.62 -15.07 2.40
N LEU A 194 -4.36 -14.99 1.96
CA LEU A 194 -3.85 -15.50 0.67
C LEU A 194 -2.86 -16.66 0.88
#